data_AF-A0AAY5K1S7-F1
#
_entry.id   AF-A0AAY5K1S7-F1
#
_cell.length_a   1.000
_cell.length_b   1.000
_cell.length_c   1.000
_cell.angle_alpha   90.00
_cell.angle_beta   90.00
_cell.angle_gamma   90.00
#
_symmetry.space_group_name_H-M   'P 1'
#
loop_
_entity.id
_entity.type
_entity.pdbx_description
1 polymer ?
#
loop_
_entity_poly.entity_id
_entity_poly.type
_entity_poly.pdbx_seq_one_letter_code
_entity_poly.pdbx_strand_id
1 'polypeptide(L)'
;MKVDDKLQILKFLASVVNCVFLILGLCLFGCGIWLLFDKNNFVTVLSTDDVRIVAGGLFIIGLVVVGVTILGCIGTQLENRCFLLLFMGFLFCIVLGQLFVTVILLLKWKKIETTMLGAVNKTIHEYGSSSVDRVYWDDVQHYGCQVKITSWLEANILTIMGMDMGLLFIQILQFVVSVYLYQTAGRKDQIRNESPLIHSEDRGDPNTNNPDYQNLNDAYYETNQAYGNTNLAYPEQILANPEQNLD
;
A
#
# COMPACT_ATOMS: atom_id res chain seq x y z
N MET A 1 -0.72 21.21 -21.37
CA MET A 1 0.13 20.51 -20.39
C MET A 1 0.69 19.29 -21.07
N LYS A 2 2.02 19.19 -21.20
CA LYS A 2 2.67 18.07 -21.89
C LYS A 2 2.43 16.77 -21.11
N VAL A 3 2.47 15.64 -21.80
CA VAL A 3 2.25 14.32 -21.17
C VAL A 3 3.31 14.05 -20.09
N ASP A 4 4.52 14.57 -20.29
CA ASP A 4 5.63 14.51 -19.33
C ASP A 4 5.32 15.21 -18.00
N ASP A 5 4.73 16.41 -18.05
CA ASP A 5 4.37 17.17 -16.85
C ASP A 5 3.39 16.38 -15.97
N LYS A 6 2.41 15.71 -16.61
CA LYS A 6 1.41 14.90 -15.90
C LYS A 6 2.03 13.68 -15.24
N LEU A 7 2.95 13.01 -15.92
CA LEU A 7 3.65 11.82 -15.40
C LEU A 7 4.50 12.20 -14.18
N GLN A 8 5.22 13.32 -14.23
CA GLN A 8 6.04 13.79 -13.12
C GLN A 8 5.18 14.13 -11.89
N ILE A 9 4.06 14.83 -12.08
CA ILE A 9 3.12 15.14 -10.98
C ILE A 9 2.56 13.86 -10.37
N LEU A 10 2.20 12.87 -11.18
CA LEU A 10 1.62 11.63 -10.68
C LEU A 10 2.63 10.83 -9.84
N LYS A 11 3.89 10.75 -10.30
CA LYS A 11 4.99 10.12 -9.55
C LYS A 11 5.25 10.86 -8.24
N PHE A 12 5.31 12.18 -8.27
CA PHE A 12 5.52 13.00 -7.08
C PHE A 12 4.38 12.81 -6.08
N LEU A 13 3.12 12.89 -6.52
CA LEU A 13 1.96 12.68 -5.66
C LEU A 13 1.94 11.28 -5.05
N ALA A 14 2.19 10.24 -5.85
CA ALA A 14 2.24 8.86 -5.36
C ALA A 14 3.40 8.65 -4.36
N SER A 15 4.57 9.24 -4.62
CA SER A 15 5.70 9.20 -3.70
C SER A 15 5.39 9.90 -2.38
N VAL A 16 4.76 11.08 -2.40
CA VAL A 16 4.35 11.81 -1.18
C VAL A 16 3.37 10.98 -0.35
N VAL A 17 2.35 10.39 -1.00
CA VAL A 17 1.37 9.53 -0.31
C VAL A 17 2.07 8.32 0.33
N ASN A 18 2.97 7.66 -0.39
CA ASN A 18 3.76 6.54 0.15
C ASN A 18 4.67 6.95 1.31
N CYS A 19 5.29 8.14 1.27
CA CYS A 19 6.09 8.68 2.37
C CYS A 19 5.27 8.95 3.62
N VAL A 20 4.04 9.47 3.49
CA VAL A 20 3.14 9.66 4.63
C VAL A 20 2.82 8.32 5.28
N PHE A 21 2.46 7.30 4.49
CA PHE A 21 2.21 5.96 5.03
C PHE A 21 3.46 5.30 5.60
N LEU A 22 4.65 5.59 5.07
CA LEU A 22 5.92 5.10 5.63
C LEU A 22 6.15 5.67 7.03
N ILE A 23 5.94 6.97 7.23
CA ILE A 23 6.07 7.60 8.55
C ILE A 23 5.06 7.01 9.53
N LEU A 24 3.79 6.88 9.10
CA LEU A 24 2.75 6.24 9.92
C LEU A 24 3.12 4.77 10.25
N GLY A 25 3.63 4.02 9.28
CA GLY A 25 4.08 2.64 9.46
C GLY A 25 5.23 2.52 10.45
N LEU A 26 6.22 3.41 10.39
CA LEU A 26 7.34 3.47 11.33
C LEU A 26 6.87 3.81 12.75
N CYS A 27 5.91 4.72 12.89
CA CYS A 27 5.28 5.00 14.19
C CYS A 27 4.57 3.76 14.75
N LEU A 28 3.75 3.07 13.94
CA LEU A 28 3.04 1.85 14.37
C LEU A 28 4.02 0.73 14.73
N PHE A 29 5.03 0.50 13.89
CA PHE A 29 6.08 -0.49 14.13
C PHE A 29 6.86 -0.19 15.41
N GLY A 30 7.26 1.08 15.62
CA GLY A 30 7.95 1.54 16.82
C GLY A 30 7.10 1.37 18.08
N CYS A 31 5.81 1.71 18.03
CA CYS A 31 4.86 1.46 19.11
C CYS A 31 4.71 -0.04 19.39
N GLY A 32 4.66 -0.88 18.35
CA GLY A 32 4.64 -2.33 18.50
C GLY A 32 5.86 -2.84 19.25
N ILE A 33 7.06 -2.44 18.84
CA ILE A 33 8.31 -2.79 19.54
C ILE A 33 8.27 -2.30 20.99
N TRP A 34 7.90 -1.04 21.22
CA TRP A 34 7.81 -0.47 22.57
C TRP A 34 6.92 -1.32 23.47
N LEU A 35 5.73 -1.69 23.00
CA LEU A 35 4.78 -2.53 23.75
C LEU A 35 5.28 -3.96 23.98
N LEU A 36 6.02 -4.53 23.02
CA LEU A 36 6.59 -5.88 23.14
C LEU A 36 7.76 -5.94 24.14
N PHE A 37 8.52 -4.85 24.27
CA PHE A 37 9.75 -4.78 25.10
C PHE A 37 9.55 -4.12 26.47
N ASP A 38 8.52 -3.29 26.67
CA ASP A 38 8.22 -2.64 27.95
C ASP A 38 7.55 -3.59 28.96
N LYS A 39 8.16 -4.76 29.18
CA LYS A 39 7.69 -5.81 30.09
C LYS A 39 7.93 -5.50 31.58
N ASN A 40 8.53 -4.35 31.90
CA ASN A 40 9.16 -4.15 33.20
C ASN A 40 8.36 -3.25 34.16
N ASN A 41 7.36 -2.48 33.67
CA ASN A 41 6.58 -1.58 34.55
C ASN A 41 5.07 -1.45 34.21
N PHE A 42 4.62 -1.67 32.97
CA PHE A 42 3.23 -1.39 32.56
C PHE A 42 2.36 -2.64 32.31
N VAL A 43 2.99 -3.79 32.01
CA VAL A 43 2.32 -5.03 31.54
C VAL A 43 1.74 -5.88 32.67
N THR A 44 2.09 -5.62 33.93
CA THR A 44 1.59 -6.38 35.09
C THR A 44 0.18 -5.97 35.55
N VAL A 45 -0.36 -4.86 35.03
CA VAL A 45 -1.66 -4.29 35.44
C VAL A 45 -2.78 -4.55 34.41
N LEU A 46 -2.45 -4.90 33.17
CA LEU A 46 -3.40 -5.28 32.12
C LEU A 46 -3.11 -6.71 31.68
N SER A 47 -4.11 -7.59 31.74
CA SER A 47 -4.08 -9.02 31.39
C SER A 47 -3.04 -9.37 30.32
N THR A 48 -2.00 -10.09 30.74
CA THR A 48 -0.71 -10.23 30.05
C THR A 48 -0.77 -10.84 28.66
N ASP A 49 -1.80 -11.63 28.34
CA ASP A 49 -1.88 -12.39 27.08
C ASP A 49 -2.58 -11.59 25.97
N ASP A 50 -3.68 -10.91 26.27
CA ASP A 50 -4.42 -10.11 25.28
C ASP A 50 -3.61 -8.92 24.77
N VAL A 51 -2.89 -8.24 25.68
CA VAL A 51 -2.03 -7.10 25.31
C VAL A 51 -0.88 -7.53 24.41
N ARG A 52 -0.32 -8.74 24.63
CA ARG A 52 0.74 -9.30 23.78
C ARG A 52 0.23 -9.62 22.38
N ILE A 53 -0.99 -10.15 22.26
CA ILE A 53 -1.63 -10.40 20.97
C ILE A 53 -1.81 -9.09 20.22
N VAL A 54 -2.33 -8.05 20.88
CA VAL A 54 -2.52 -6.72 20.28
C VAL A 54 -1.18 -6.09 19.86
N ALA A 55 -0.17 -6.13 20.73
CA ALA A 55 1.17 -5.61 20.44
C ALA A 55 1.86 -6.35 19.28
N GLY A 56 1.72 -7.68 19.24
CA GLY A 56 2.18 -8.51 18.13
C GLY A 56 1.48 -8.15 16.82
N GLY A 57 0.17 -7.94 16.84
CA GLY A 57 -0.60 -7.46 15.70
C GLY A 57 -0.10 -6.11 15.19
N LEU A 58 0.10 -5.15 16.09
CA LEU A 58 0.61 -3.82 15.76
C LEU A 58 2.01 -3.87 15.10
N PHE A 59 2.90 -4.72 15.63
CA PHE A 59 4.23 -4.96 15.09
C PHE A 59 4.18 -5.51 13.66
N ILE A 60 3.38 -6.55 13.41
CA ILE A 60 3.28 -7.18 12.09
C ILE A 60 2.64 -6.24 11.06
N ILE A 61 1.55 -5.55 11.43
CA ILE A 61 0.88 -4.58 10.56
C ILE A 61 1.85 -3.45 10.22
N GLY A 62 2.54 -2.88 11.20
CA GLY A 62 3.53 -1.82 11.00
C GLY A 62 4.66 -2.26 10.06
N LEU A 63 5.20 -3.47 10.24
CA LEU A 63 6.25 -4.02 9.38
C LEU A 63 5.79 -4.17 7.92
N VAL A 64 4.57 -4.70 7.70
CA VAL A 64 4.00 -4.83 6.35
C VAL A 64 3.81 -3.46 5.69
N VAL A 65 3.27 -2.48 6.41
CA VAL A 65 3.08 -1.12 5.89
C VAL A 65 4.41 -0.47 5.51
N VAL A 66 5.44 -0.59 6.36
CA VAL A 66 6.80 -0.08 6.07
C VAL A 66 7.38 -0.76 4.83
N GLY A 67 7.29 -2.09 4.73
CA GLY A 67 7.81 -2.83 3.58
C GLY A 67 7.14 -2.43 2.27
N VAL A 68 5.81 -2.36 2.25
CA VAL A 68 5.03 -2.02 1.04
C VAL A 68 5.25 -0.57 0.62
N THR A 69 5.39 0.36 1.56
CA THR A 69 5.65 1.78 1.26
C THR A 69 7.07 2.03 0.76
N ILE A 70 8.08 1.32 1.30
CA ILE A 70 9.45 1.33 0.74
C ILE A 70 9.44 0.80 -0.69
N LEU A 71 8.77 -0.33 -0.95
CA LEU A 71 8.61 -0.87 -2.30
C LEU A 71 7.87 0.09 -3.22
N GLY A 72 6.87 0.81 -2.73
CA GLY A 72 6.16 1.85 -3.47
C GLY A 72 7.07 3.01 -3.86
N CYS A 73 7.85 3.54 -2.92
CA CYS A 73 8.84 4.59 -3.18
C CYS A 73 9.88 4.13 -4.22
N ILE A 74 10.49 2.97 -4.02
CA ILE A 74 11.45 2.36 -4.95
C ILE A 74 10.80 2.14 -6.33
N GLY A 75 9.60 1.59 -6.39
CA GLY A 75 8.87 1.32 -7.63
C GLY A 75 8.59 2.60 -8.43
N THR A 76 8.30 3.71 -7.76
CA THR A 76 8.12 5.01 -8.44
C THR A 76 9.43 5.64 -8.94
N GLN A 77 10.55 5.39 -8.24
CA GLN A 77 11.84 6.02 -8.53
C GLN A 77 12.69 5.21 -9.52
N LEU A 78 12.73 3.88 -9.39
CA LEU A 78 13.64 3.02 -10.15
C LEU A 78 13.13 2.66 -11.56
N GLU A 79 11.92 3.06 -11.95
CA GLU A 79 11.22 2.68 -13.20
C GLU A 79 11.29 1.17 -13.55
N ASN A 80 11.68 0.32 -12.60
CA ASN A 80 11.92 -1.10 -12.84
C ASN A 80 10.62 -1.88 -12.66
N ARG A 81 10.23 -2.58 -13.73
CA ARG A 81 8.99 -3.35 -13.83
C ARG A 81 8.82 -4.37 -12.71
N CYS A 82 9.90 -4.97 -12.22
CA CYS A 82 9.82 -5.98 -11.17
C CYS A 82 9.34 -5.37 -9.85
N PHE A 83 9.92 -4.23 -9.43
CA PHE A 83 9.51 -3.54 -8.21
C PHE A 83 8.08 -2.98 -8.30
N LEU A 84 7.69 -2.46 -9.46
CA LEU A 84 6.31 -2.04 -9.74
C LEU A 84 5.32 -3.21 -9.66
N LEU A 85 5.66 -4.38 -10.21
CA LEU A 85 4.83 -5.58 -10.11
C LEU A 85 4.71 -6.09 -8.68
N LEU A 86 5.81 -6.12 -7.93
CA LEU A 86 5.77 -6.50 -6.51
C LEU A 86 4.88 -5.56 -5.73
N PHE A 87 5.02 -4.24 -5.92
CA PHE A 87 4.16 -3.25 -5.28
C PHE A 87 2.67 -3.47 -5.60
N MET A 88 2.31 -3.65 -6.87
CA MET A 88 0.93 -3.97 -7.25
C MET A 88 0.43 -5.27 -6.62
N GLY A 89 1.26 -6.32 -6.61
CA GLY A 89 0.91 -7.60 -6.02
C GLY A 89 0.58 -7.46 -4.53
N PHE A 90 1.41 -6.72 -3.79
CA PHE A 90 1.14 -6.43 -2.37
C PHE A 90 -0.12 -5.57 -2.17
N LEU A 91 -0.33 -4.53 -2.98
CA LEU A 91 -1.57 -3.73 -2.91
C LEU A 91 -2.81 -4.60 -3.15
N PHE A 92 -2.77 -5.48 -4.15
CA PHE A 92 -3.86 -6.40 -4.42
C PHE A 92 -4.13 -7.36 -3.25
N CYS A 93 -3.08 -7.96 -2.68
CA CYS A 93 -3.20 -8.81 -1.50
C CYS A 93 -3.79 -8.06 -0.30
N ILE A 94 -3.40 -6.79 -0.08
CA ILE A 94 -3.94 -5.96 0.99
C ILE A 94 -5.43 -5.70 0.78
N VAL A 95 -5.85 -5.31 -0.44
CA VAL A 95 -7.26 -5.06 -0.77
C VAL A 95 -8.10 -6.32 -0.51
N LEU A 96 -7.62 -7.49 -0.92
CA LEU A 96 -8.33 -8.76 -0.66
C LEU A 96 -8.41 -9.08 0.84
N GLY A 97 -7.31 -8.89 1.57
CA GLY A 97 -7.28 -9.09 3.02
C GLY A 97 -8.24 -8.14 3.75
N GLN A 98 -8.26 -6.87 3.37
CA GLN A 98 -9.15 -5.85 3.93
C GLN A 98 -10.61 -6.19 3.63
N LEU A 99 -10.94 -6.55 2.38
CA LEU A 99 -12.28 -6.99 2.01
C LEU A 99 -12.71 -8.23 2.81
N PHE A 100 -11.84 -9.21 2.98
CA PHE A 100 -12.13 -10.42 3.75
C PHE A 100 -12.42 -10.11 5.22
N VAL A 101 -11.59 -9.28 5.86
CA VAL A 101 -11.80 -8.85 7.25
C VAL A 101 -13.10 -8.05 7.39
N THR A 102 -13.36 -7.10 6.49
CA THR A 102 -14.58 -6.28 6.50
C THR A 102 -15.83 -7.14 6.30
N VAL A 103 -15.82 -8.11 5.37
CA VAL A 103 -16.95 -9.05 5.17
C VAL A 103 -17.18 -9.90 6.42
N ILE A 104 -16.13 -10.46 7.04
CA ILE A 104 -16.27 -11.23 8.29
C ILE A 104 -16.85 -10.35 9.41
N LEU A 105 -16.37 -9.12 9.54
CA LEU A 105 -16.84 -8.18 10.54
C LEU A 105 -18.34 -7.89 10.35
N LEU A 106 -18.77 -7.62 9.10
CA LEU A 106 -20.17 -7.36 8.77
C LEU A 106 -21.08 -8.59 8.97
N LEU A 107 -20.61 -9.80 8.64
CA LEU A 107 -21.38 -11.02 8.85
C LEU A 107 -21.54 -11.37 10.34
N LYS A 108 -20.48 -11.20 11.13
CA LYS A 108 -20.53 -11.41 12.59
C LYS A 108 -21.38 -10.35 13.28
N TRP A 109 -21.38 -9.11 12.78
CA TRP A 109 -22.24 -8.04 13.27
C TRP A 109 -23.72 -8.41 13.27
N LYS A 110 -24.20 -8.97 12.16
CA LYS A 110 -25.60 -9.41 12.03
C LYS A 110 -25.99 -10.46 13.07
N LYS A 111 -25.03 -11.26 13.54
CA LYS A 111 -25.25 -12.26 14.60
C LYS A 111 -25.17 -11.66 16.01
N ILE A 112 -24.38 -10.60 16.18
CA ILE A 112 -24.24 -9.85 17.43
C ILE A 112 -25.54 -9.10 17.74
N GLU A 113 -26.12 -8.42 16.75
CA GLU A 113 -27.37 -7.66 16.90
C GLU A 113 -28.53 -8.52 17.45
N THR A 114 -28.68 -9.75 16.94
CA THR A 114 -29.72 -10.69 17.40
C THR A 114 -29.44 -11.29 18.78
N THR A 115 -28.17 -11.37 19.18
CA THR A 115 -27.77 -11.95 20.48
C THR A 115 -27.87 -10.90 21.59
N MET A 116 -27.63 -9.62 21.27
CA MET A 116 -27.69 -8.50 22.23
C MET A 116 -29.11 -8.25 22.75
N LEU A 117 -30.14 -8.31 21.90
CA LEU A 117 -31.55 -8.21 22.35
C LEU A 117 -31.96 -9.34 23.31
N GLY A 118 -31.43 -10.55 23.09
CA GLY A 118 -31.67 -11.70 23.96
C GLY A 118 -30.95 -11.61 25.31
N ALA A 119 -29.71 -11.13 25.31
CA ALA A 119 -28.89 -11.02 26.52
C ALA A 119 -29.38 -9.90 27.47
N VAL A 120 -29.77 -8.74 26.94
CA VAL A 120 -30.30 -7.62 27.76
C VAL A 120 -31.61 -8.02 28.46
N ASN A 121 -32.51 -8.72 27.77
CA ASN A 121 -33.78 -9.18 28.36
C ASN A 121 -33.56 -10.23 29.45
N LYS A 122 -32.51 -11.05 29.32
CA LYS A 122 -32.16 -12.08 30.31
C LYS A 122 -31.48 -11.47 31.55
N THR A 123 -30.56 -10.53 31.36
CA THR A 123 -29.89 -9.83 32.47
C THR A 123 -30.85 -8.96 33.29
N ILE A 124 -31.83 -8.29 32.67
CA ILE A 124 -32.88 -7.55 33.39
C ILE A 124 -33.74 -8.48 34.27
N HIS A 125 -33.94 -9.73 33.83
CA HIS A 125 -34.76 -10.70 34.55
C HIS A 125 -34.02 -11.42 35.69
N GLU A 126 -32.70 -11.55 35.59
CA GLU A 126 -31.84 -12.18 36.61
C GLU A 126 -31.27 -11.18 37.65
N TYR A 127 -31.21 -9.88 37.35
CA TYR A 127 -30.73 -8.85 38.30
C TYR A 127 -31.60 -8.70 39.57
N GLY A 128 -32.81 -9.27 39.58
CA GLY A 128 -33.69 -9.30 40.75
C GLY A 128 -33.42 -10.45 41.74
N SER A 129 -32.54 -11.41 41.40
CA SER A 129 -32.41 -12.65 42.18
C SER A 129 -30.96 -12.99 42.52
N SER A 130 -30.58 -12.55 43.72
CA SER A 130 -29.56 -13.18 44.59
C SER A 130 -28.11 -12.69 44.50
N SER A 131 -27.65 -12.22 45.66
CA SER A 131 -26.27 -11.97 46.05
C SER A 131 -25.50 -13.28 46.28
N VAL A 132 -24.27 -13.43 45.77
CA VAL A 132 -23.13 -14.14 46.42
C VAL A 132 -21.80 -13.92 45.67
N ASP A 133 -20.72 -13.97 46.46
CA ASP A 133 -19.33 -13.55 46.36
C ASP A 133 -18.42 -13.88 45.15
N ARG A 134 -17.62 -12.84 44.83
CA ARG A 134 -16.15 -12.75 44.68
C ARG A 134 -15.28 -13.73 43.88
N VAL A 135 -15.75 -14.88 43.43
CA VAL A 135 -15.00 -15.77 42.50
C VAL A 135 -15.46 -15.60 41.04
N TYR A 136 -16.50 -14.79 40.81
CA TYR A 136 -17.08 -14.49 39.49
C TYR A 136 -16.54 -13.21 38.82
N TRP A 137 -15.56 -12.53 39.40
CA TRP A 137 -15.14 -11.21 38.91
C TRP A 137 -14.35 -11.25 37.60
N ASP A 138 -13.55 -12.29 37.33
CA ASP A 138 -12.77 -12.38 36.08
C ASP A 138 -13.67 -12.57 34.85
N ASP A 139 -14.67 -13.44 34.96
CA ASP A 139 -15.63 -13.66 33.88
C ASP A 139 -16.48 -12.39 33.68
N VAL A 140 -16.96 -11.78 34.76
CA VAL A 140 -17.68 -10.49 34.71
C VAL A 140 -16.81 -9.36 34.14
N GLN A 141 -15.51 -9.31 34.42
CA GLN A 141 -14.57 -8.35 33.84
C GLN A 141 -14.34 -8.62 32.35
N HIS A 142 -14.25 -9.89 31.93
CA HIS A 142 -14.12 -10.26 30.51
C HIS A 142 -15.39 -9.93 29.74
N TYR A 143 -16.57 -10.30 30.26
CA TYR A 143 -17.87 -9.90 29.71
C TYR A 143 -18.01 -8.38 29.67
N GLY A 144 -17.62 -7.67 30.74
CA GLY A 144 -17.64 -6.21 30.78
C GLY A 144 -16.74 -5.56 29.73
N CYS A 145 -15.54 -6.11 29.50
CA CYS A 145 -14.62 -5.65 28.47
C CYS A 145 -15.20 -5.89 27.07
N GLN A 146 -15.68 -7.11 26.79
CA GLN A 146 -16.26 -7.46 25.51
C GLN A 146 -17.51 -6.63 25.20
N VAL A 147 -18.43 -6.47 26.16
CA VAL A 147 -19.62 -5.62 26.02
C VAL A 147 -19.23 -4.16 25.78
N LYS A 148 -18.20 -3.66 26.47
CA LYS A 148 -17.72 -2.28 26.27
C LYS A 148 -17.09 -2.09 24.88
N ILE A 149 -16.32 -3.07 24.39
CA ILE A 149 -15.76 -3.05 23.04
C ILE A 149 -16.88 -3.11 21.99
N THR A 150 -17.84 -4.02 22.12
CA THR A 150 -18.96 -4.11 21.17
C THR A 150 -19.84 -2.86 21.20
N SER A 151 -20.11 -2.30 22.37
CA SER A 151 -20.90 -1.06 22.49
C SER A 151 -20.16 0.14 21.91
N TRP A 152 -18.84 0.24 22.17
CA TRP A 152 -18.02 1.30 21.56
C TRP A 152 -17.94 1.15 20.04
N LEU A 153 -17.79 -0.09 19.57
CA LEU A 153 -17.77 -0.43 18.16
C LEU A 153 -19.13 -0.09 17.52
N GLU A 154 -20.27 -0.37 18.16
CA GLU A 154 -21.61 -0.02 17.68
C GLU A 154 -21.79 1.50 17.53
N ALA A 155 -21.33 2.26 18.51
CA ALA A 155 -21.39 3.71 18.46
C ALA A 155 -20.48 4.33 17.38
N ASN A 156 -19.37 3.69 17.03
CA ASN A 156 -18.33 4.24 16.14
C ASN A 156 -18.16 3.44 14.84
N ILE A 157 -19.04 2.48 14.54
CA ILE A 157 -18.85 1.59 13.38
C ILE A 157 -18.81 2.38 12.08
N LEU A 158 -19.61 3.44 11.98
CA LEU A 158 -19.68 4.29 10.79
C LEU A 158 -18.35 5.02 10.54
N THR A 159 -17.66 5.49 11.58
CA THR A 159 -16.37 6.16 11.43
C THR A 159 -15.28 5.18 11.01
N ILE A 160 -15.30 3.97 11.56
CA ILE A 160 -14.38 2.89 11.19
C ILE A 160 -14.58 2.48 9.73
N MET A 161 -15.83 2.25 9.31
CA MET A 161 -16.18 1.95 7.92
C MET A 161 -15.76 3.10 6.98
N GLY A 162 -15.89 4.35 7.44
CA GLY A 162 -15.42 5.52 6.70
C GLY A 162 -13.90 5.56 6.53
N MET A 163 -13.14 5.27 7.58
CA MET A 163 -11.68 5.16 7.51
C MET A 163 -11.24 4.02 6.58
N ASP A 164 -11.91 2.86 6.67
CA ASP A 164 -11.67 1.69 5.81
C ASP A 164 -11.92 2.01 4.33
N MET A 165 -13.06 2.66 4.01
CA MET A 165 -13.37 3.11 2.66
C MET A 165 -12.36 4.15 2.14
N GLY A 166 -11.89 5.06 3.00
CA GLY A 166 -10.83 6.01 2.65
C GLY A 166 -9.53 5.31 2.29
N LEU A 167 -9.12 4.31 3.06
CA LEU A 167 -7.94 3.49 2.76
C LEU A 167 -8.11 2.71 1.46
N LEU A 168 -9.27 2.10 1.23
CA LEU A 168 -9.56 1.40 -0.03
C LEU A 168 -9.50 2.35 -1.23
N PHE A 169 -10.07 3.55 -1.11
CA PHE A 169 -10.01 4.55 -2.17
C PHE A 169 -8.57 4.93 -2.50
N ILE A 170 -7.75 5.18 -1.47
CA ILE A 170 -6.32 5.48 -1.65
C ILE A 170 -5.58 4.31 -2.30
N GLN A 171 -5.83 3.07 -1.88
CA GLN A 171 -5.22 1.88 -2.48
C GLN A 171 -5.62 1.71 -3.95
N ILE A 172 -6.88 1.97 -4.30
CA ILE A 172 -7.36 1.94 -5.70
C ILE A 172 -6.64 3.01 -6.53
N LEU A 173 -6.53 4.24 -6.01
CA LEU A 173 -5.78 5.29 -6.68
C LEU A 173 -4.31 4.89 -6.87
N GLN A 174 -3.64 4.36 -5.84
CA GLN A 174 -2.27 3.88 -5.93
C GLN A 174 -2.13 2.73 -6.94
N PHE A 175 -3.11 1.83 -7.00
CA PHE A 175 -3.12 0.73 -7.96
C PHE A 175 -3.23 1.26 -9.40
N VAL A 176 -4.17 2.17 -9.65
CA VAL A 176 -4.34 2.82 -10.97
C VAL A 176 -3.07 3.57 -11.39
N VAL A 177 -2.48 4.35 -10.47
CA VAL A 177 -1.22 5.05 -10.73
C VAL A 177 -0.10 4.06 -11.03
N SER A 178 0.01 2.99 -10.24
CA SER A 178 1.01 1.95 -10.48
C SER A 178 0.84 1.34 -11.86
N VAL A 179 -0.39 1.03 -12.29
CA VAL A 179 -0.66 0.42 -13.61
C VAL A 179 -0.25 1.38 -14.71
N TYR A 180 -0.58 2.66 -14.56
CA TYR A 180 -0.16 3.70 -15.49
C TYR A 180 1.37 3.82 -15.58
N LEU A 181 2.09 3.79 -14.45
CA LEU A 181 3.55 3.80 -14.41
C LEU A 181 4.15 2.54 -15.02
N TYR A 182 3.56 1.37 -14.75
CA TYR A 182 3.99 0.09 -15.31
C TYR A 182 3.83 0.04 -16.83
N GLN A 183 2.71 0.51 -17.36
CA GLN A 183 2.48 0.60 -18.81
C GLN A 183 3.46 1.58 -19.47
N THR A 184 3.78 2.68 -18.79
CA THR A 184 4.72 3.68 -19.29
C THR A 184 6.14 3.13 -19.33
N ALA A 185 6.60 2.46 -18.26
CA ALA A 185 7.87 1.73 -18.26
C ALA A 185 7.87 0.59 -19.30
N GLY A 186 6.71 -0.06 -19.46
CA GLY A 186 6.32 -1.00 -20.52
C GLY A 186 6.73 -0.56 -21.92
N ARG A 187 6.29 0.64 -22.27
CA ARG A 187 6.52 1.25 -23.59
C ARG A 187 7.98 1.65 -23.78
N LYS A 188 8.62 2.17 -22.72
CA LYS A 188 10.04 2.59 -22.78
C LYS A 188 11.00 1.44 -23.08
N ASP A 189 10.87 0.28 -22.42
CA ASP A 189 11.82 -0.82 -22.74
C ASP A 189 11.55 -1.45 -24.12
N GLN A 190 10.32 -1.40 -24.64
CA GLN A 190 10.01 -1.89 -25.99
C GLN A 190 10.75 -1.04 -27.03
N ILE A 191 10.62 0.29 -26.97
CA ILE A 191 11.32 1.22 -27.86
C ILE A 191 12.84 1.05 -27.76
N ARG A 192 13.39 0.89 -26.54
CA ARG A 192 14.83 0.65 -26.34
C ARG A 192 15.30 -0.65 -26.99
N ASN A 193 14.47 -1.69 -26.99
CA ASN A 193 14.83 -2.99 -27.55
C ASN A 193 14.63 -3.05 -29.08
N GLU A 194 13.75 -2.21 -29.64
CA GLU A 194 13.54 -2.11 -31.10
C GLU A 194 14.58 -1.21 -31.79
N SER A 195 15.12 -0.20 -31.10
CA SER A 195 16.12 0.74 -31.66
C SER A 195 17.39 0.08 -32.26
N PRO A 196 17.99 -1.00 -31.69
CA PRO A 196 19.14 -1.68 -32.27
C PRO A 196 18.82 -2.44 -33.57
N LEU A 197 17.59 -2.93 -33.75
CA LEU A 197 17.18 -3.71 -34.92
C LEU A 197 17.07 -2.83 -36.17
N ILE A 198 16.60 -1.60 -36.01
CA ILE A 198 16.49 -0.63 -37.11
C ILE A 198 17.87 -0.27 -37.68
N HIS A 199 18.90 -0.13 -36.84
CA HIS A 199 20.25 0.17 -37.32
C HIS A 199 20.85 -0.99 -38.16
N SER A 200 20.41 -2.23 -37.92
CA SER A 200 20.79 -3.38 -38.77
C SER A 200 20.02 -3.44 -40.11
N GLU A 201 18.78 -2.94 -40.16
CA GLU A 201 17.94 -2.92 -41.37
C GLU A 201 18.29 -1.77 -42.32
N ASP A 202 18.81 -0.64 -41.83
CA ASP A 202 19.23 0.51 -42.66
C ASP A 202 20.47 0.23 -43.54
N ARG A 203 21.00 -1.00 -43.51
CA ARG A 203 21.98 -1.47 -44.51
C ARG A 203 21.30 -2.05 -45.77
N GLY A 204 19.97 -2.03 -45.85
CA GLY A 204 19.18 -2.51 -46.98
C GLY A 204 18.00 -1.60 -47.34
N ASP A 205 18.15 -0.89 -48.47
CA ASP A 205 17.13 -0.22 -49.30
C ASP A 205 16.58 1.16 -48.83
N PRO A 206 17.03 2.28 -49.43
CA PRO A 206 16.71 3.64 -49.00
C PRO A 206 15.35 4.19 -49.48
N ASN A 207 14.35 3.36 -49.81
CA ASN A 207 13.13 3.88 -50.43
C ASN A 207 11.80 3.20 -50.05
N THR A 208 11.58 2.97 -48.75
CA THR A 208 10.26 2.55 -48.26
C THR A 208 9.64 3.60 -47.35
N ASN A 209 8.76 4.45 -47.90
CA ASN A 209 7.86 5.33 -47.15
C ASN A 209 6.77 4.50 -46.45
N ASN A 210 7.14 3.67 -45.48
CA ASN A 210 6.17 2.96 -44.65
C ASN A 210 5.73 3.89 -43.51
N PRO A 211 4.43 4.22 -43.38
CA PRO A 211 3.92 5.09 -42.31
C PRO A 211 4.22 4.57 -40.89
N ASP A 212 4.50 3.27 -40.75
CA ASP A 212 4.90 2.66 -39.48
C ASP A 212 6.30 3.14 -39.01
N TYR A 213 7.25 3.31 -39.95
CA TYR A 213 8.59 3.85 -39.63
C TYR A 213 8.52 5.32 -39.21
N GLN A 214 7.62 6.10 -39.78
CA GLN A 214 7.42 7.49 -39.41
C GLN A 214 6.86 7.62 -37.98
N ASN A 215 5.87 6.79 -37.64
CA ASN A 215 5.26 6.78 -36.30
C ASN A 215 6.26 6.33 -35.21
N LEU A 216 7.12 5.36 -35.54
CA LEU A 216 8.18 4.89 -34.65
C LEU A 216 9.28 5.93 -34.45
N ASN A 217 9.67 6.65 -35.51
CA ASN A 217 10.62 7.77 -35.43
C ASN A 217 10.08 8.91 -34.58
N ASP A 218 8.80 9.26 -34.74
CA ASP A 218 8.13 10.26 -33.92
C ASP A 218 8.12 9.83 -32.43
N ALA A 219 7.82 8.56 -32.15
CA ALA A 219 7.86 7.99 -30.79
C ALA A 219 9.28 7.96 -30.19
N TYR A 220 10.31 7.70 -31.01
CA TYR A 220 11.71 7.71 -30.61
C TYR A 220 12.20 9.12 -30.28
N TYR A 221 11.86 10.11 -31.11
CA TYR A 221 12.16 11.52 -30.86
C TYR A 221 11.47 12.03 -29.58
N GLU A 222 10.21 11.66 -29.34
CA GLU A 222 9.49 12.00 -28.11
C GLU A 222 10.17 11.38 -26.86
N THR A 223 10.58 10.12 -26.96
CA THR A 223 11.23 9.40 -25.85
C THR A 223 12.63 9.94 -25.53
N ASN A 224 13.41 10.33 -26.55
CA ASN A 224 14.72 10.96 -26.36
C ASN A 224 14.62 12.38 -25.79
N GLN A 225 13.61 13.16 -26.18
CA GLN A 225 13.30 14.43 -25.52
C GLN A 225 12.95 14.24 -24.04
N ALA A 226 12.23 13.16 -23.71
CA ALA A 226 11.90 12.81 -22.33
C ALA A 226 13.16 12.43 -21.52
N TYR A 227 14.16 11.79 -22.12
CA TYR A 227 15.41 11.39 -21.45
C TYR A 227 16.41 12.55 -21.29
N GLY A 228 16.54 13.41 -22.30
CA GLY A 228 17.42 14.60 -22.26
C GLY A 228 17.09 15.57 -21.13
N ASN A 229 15.82 15.66 -20.72
CA ASN A 229 15.40 16.51 -19.61
C ASN A 229 15.63 15.89 -18.21
N THR A 230 15.69 14.56 -18.08
CA THR A 230 15.97 13.89 -16.80
C THR A 230 17.46 13.80 -16.46
N ASN A 231 18.36 13.81 -17.46
CA ASN A 231 19.81 13.73 -17.22
C ASN A 231 20.44 15.04 -16.74
N LEU A 232 19.71 16.17 -16.70
CA LEU A 232 20.19 17.41 -16.09
C LEU A 232 20.32 17.33 -14.55
N ALA A 233 19.89 16.22 -13.92
CA ALA A 233 19.99 15.97 -12.47
C ALA A 233 21.20 15.10 -12.06
N TYR A 234 22.05 14.65 -12.99
CA TYR A 234 23.32 13.95 -12.69
C TYR A 234 24.37 14.33 -13.76
N PRO A 235 25.60 14.72 -13.39
CA PRO A 235 26.58 15.20 -14.37
C PRO A 235 26.98 14.10 -15.35
N GLU A 236 26.98 14.44 -16.65
CA GLU A 236 27.42 13.59 -17.76
C GLU A 236 28.76 12.91 -17.49
N GLN A 237 28.81 11.57 -17.59
CA GLN A 237 30.04 10.88 -17.94
C GLN A 237 30.02 10.57 -19.44
N ILE A 238 30.81 11.39 -20.13
CA ILE A 238 31.26 11.31 -21.50
C ILE A 238 31.57 9.85 -21.89
N LEU A 239 30.75 9.27 -22.77
CA LEU A 239 31.13 8.11 -23.59
C LEU A 239 31.81 8.67 -24.86
N ALA A 240 33.07 9.06 -24.70
CA ALA A 240 33.95 9.35 -25.81
C ALA A 240 34.17 8.03 -26.59
N ASN A 241 33.65 7.96 -27.82
CA ASN A 241 34.05 6.94 -28.77
C ASN A 241 35.38 7.37 -29.42
N PRO A 242 36.48 6.61 -29.32
CA PRO A 242 37.77 7.00 -29.86
C PRO A 242 38.03 6.28 -31.19
N GLU A 243 37.33 6.64 -32.27
CA GLU A 243 37.74 6.20 -33.62
C GLU A 243 37.29 7.20 -34.69
N GLN A 244 37.99 8.34 -34.79
CA GLN A 244 38.19 9.05 -36.07
C GLN A 244 39.47 9.89 -35.98
N ASN A 245 40.61 9.28 -36.32
CA ASN A 245 41.79 9.95 -36.87
C ASN A 245 42.65 8.88 -37.56
N LEU A 246 42.22 8.49 -38.75
CA LEU A 246 43.12 8.01 -39.79
C LEU A 246 42.74 8.76 -41.07
N ASP A 247 43.77 9.34 -41.68
CA ASP A 247 43.82 10.17 -42.90
C ASP A 247 43.74 11.69 -42.70
#